data_AF-A0A2V9YEL2-F1
#
_entry.id   AF-A0A2V9YEL2-F1
#
_cell.length_a   1.000
_cell.length_b   1.000
_cell.length_c   1.000
_cell.angle_alpha   90.00
_cell.angle_beta   90.00
_cell.angle_gamma   90.00
#
_symmetry.space_group_name_H-M   'P 1'
#
loop_
_entity.id
_entity.type
_entity.pdbx_description
1 polymer ?
#
loop_
_entity_poly.entity_id
_entity_poly.type
_entity_poly.pdbx_seq_one_letter_code
_entity_poly.pdbx_strand_id
1 'polypeptide(L)' 'MDSDFIEAVASEMAAGIDAAVECWMTQIERALENTRLTTLGRLQAIQDILANYKRITGKAYLVREGICGQKVGL' A
#
# COMPACT_ATOMS: atom_id res chain seq x y z
N MET A 1 17.10 26.80 10.32
CA MET A 1 16.01 27.42 9.55
C MET A 1 15.69 26.62 8.29
N ASP A 2 16.65 26.44 7.37
CA ASP A 2 16.38 25.63 6.16
C ASP A 2 16.24 24.13 6.43
N SER A 3 17.04 23.56 7.35
CA SER A 3 16.93 22.14 7.74
C SER A 3 15.58 21.82 8.37
N ASP A 4 15.13 22.67 9.31
CA ASP A 4 13.87 22.48 10.03
C ASP A 4 12.67 22.47 9.09
N PHE A 5 12.68 23.33 8.07
CA PHE A 5 11.64 23.35 7.04
C PHE A 5 11.69 22.11 6.14
N ILE A 6 12.88 21.71 5.69
CA ILE A 6 13.05 20.50 4.87
C ILE A 6 12.59 19.24 5.63
N GLU A 7 12.93 19.13 6.91
CA GLU A 7 12.51 18.03 7.77
C GLU A 7 10.99 18.00 7.96
N ALA A 8 10.36 19.16 8.21
CA ALA A 8 8.91 19.26 8.33
C ALA A 8 8.19 18.82 7.04
N VAL A 9 8.67 19.25 5.88
CA VAL A 9 8.11 18.84 4.58
C VAL A 9 8.30 17.35 4.34
N ALA A 10 9.49 16.80 4.63
CA ALA A 10 9.75 15.38 4.48
C ALA A 10 8.86 14.52 5.39
N SER A 11 8.66 14.97 6.63
CA SER A 11 7.76 14.33 7.59
C SER A 11 6.31 14.32 7.10
N GLU A 12 5.82 15.44 6.59
CA GLU A 12 4.46 15.54 6.07
C GLU A 12 4.25 14.64 4.84
N MET A 13 5.23 14.61 3.92
CA MET A 13 5.19 13.72 2.76
C MET A 13 5.17 12.24 3.18
N ALA A 14 5.97 11.86 4.18
CA ALA A 14 5.97 10.50 4.72
C ALA A 14 4.61 10.14 5.34
N ALA A 15 4.05 11.02 6.17
CA ALA A 15 2.73 10.83 6.77
C ALA A 15 1.62 10.69 5.72
N GLY A 16 1.67 11.49 4.65
CA GLY A 16 0.74 11.38 3.53
C GLY A 16 0.84 10.05 2.78
N ILE A 17 2.06 9.52 2.60
CA ILE A 17 2.28 8.20 2.00
C ILE A 17 1.71 7.10 2.91
N ASP A 18 1.99 7.15 4.21
CA ASP A 18 1.50 6.16 5.17
C ASP A 18 -0.03 6.13 5.21
N ALA A 19 -0.67 7.30 5.26
CA ALA A 19 -2.14 7.41 5.23
C ALA A 19 -2.75 6.82 3.95
N ALA A 20 -2.09 7.03 2.80
CA ALA A 20 -2.53 6.43 1.54
C ALA A 20 -2.41 4.90 1.53
N VAL A 21 -1.32 4.37 2.10
CA VAL A 21 -1.09 2.92 2.25
C VAL A 21 -2.13 2.30 3.19
N GLU A 22 -2.36 2.93 4.35
CA GLU A 22 -3.33 2.48 5.34
C GLU A 22 -4.74 2.41 4.74
N CYS A 23 -5.14 3.45 4.00
CA CYS A 23 -6.43 3.49 3.31
C CYS A 23 -6.66 2.27 2.40
N TRP A 24 -5.61 1.78 1.75
CA TRP A 24 -5.74 0.63 0.85
C TRP A 24 -5.65 -0.70 1.57
N MET A 25 -4.83 -0.79 2.63
CA MET A 25 -4.82 -1.94 3.52
C MET A 25 -6.21 -2.16 4.12
N THR A 26 -6.86 -1.10 4.62
CA THR A 26 -8.24 -1.17 5.11
C THR A 26 -9.24 -1.60 4.05
N GLN A 27 -9.07 -1.19 2.78
CA GLN A 27 -9.95 -1.64 1.69
C GLN A 27 -9.77 -3.14 1.41
N ILE A 28 -8.52 -3.64 1.45
CA ILE A 28 -8.21 -5.06 1.26
C ILE A 28 -8.80 -5.89 2.42
N GLU A 29 -8.61 -5.45 3.66
CA GLU A 29 -9.20 -6.09 4.85
C GLU A 29 -10.72 -6.18 4.73
N ARG A 30 -11.39 -5.06 4.40
CA ARG A 30 -12.84 -5.04 4.18
C ARG A 30 -13.30 -5.99 3.08
N ALA A 31 -12.53 -6.12 2.00
CA ALA A 31 -12.84 -7.06 0.92
C ALA A 31 -12.70 -8.51 1.38
N LEU A 32 -11.67 -8.82 2.19
CA LEU A 32 -11.42 -10.16 2.73
C LEU A 32 -12.44 -10.58 3.81
N GLU A 33 -12.84 -9.65 4.66
CA GLU A 33 -13.77 -9.89 5.77
C GLU A 33 -15.24 -9.84 5.34
N ASN A 34 -15.52 -9.53 4.07
CA ASN A 34 -16.88 -9.48 3.58
C ASN A 34 -17.50 -10.88 3.46
N THR A 35 -18.23 -11.27 4.50
CA THR A 35 -18.94 -12.55 4.61
C THR A 35 -20.13 -12.66 3.66
N ARG A 36 -20.60 -11.55 3.07
CA ARG A 36 -21.68 -11.54 2.08
C ARG A 36 -21.22 -11.93 0.68
N LEU A 37 -19.90 -11.95 0.45
CA LEU A 37 -19.30 -12.36 -0.82
C LEU A 37 -18.87 -13.83 -0.76
N THR A 38 -18.92 -14.49 -1.92
CA THR A 38 -18.24 -15.78 -2.09
C THR A 38 -16.72 -15.59 -2.07
N THR A 39 -15.95 -16.66 -1.92
CA THR A 39 -14.49 -16.61 -2.02
C THR A 39 -14.03 -15.97 -3.34
N LEU A 40 -14.69 -16.31 -4.46
CA LEU A 40 -14.42 -15.69 -5.75
C LEU A 40 -14.77 -14.19 -5.77
N GLY A 41 -15.90 -13.82 -5.16
CA GLY A 41 -16.31 -12.42 -5.05
C GLY A 41 -15.32 -11.56 -4.25
N ARG A 42 -14.76 -12.11 -3.16
CA ARG A 42 -13.69 -11.44 -2.39
C ARG A 42 -12.42 -11.26 -3.21
N LEU A 43 -12.01 -12.29 -3.96
CA LEU A 43 -10.84 -12.20 -4.86
C LEU A 43 -11.04 -11.15 -5.94
N GLN A 44 -12.23 -11.07 -6.55
CA GLN A 44 -12.54 -10.05 -7.53
C GLN A 44 -12.44 -8.64 -6.93
N ALA A 45 -13.01 -8.42 -5.74
CA ALA A 45 -12.93 -7.12 -5.07
C ALA A 45 -11.47 -6.70 -4.78
N ILE A 46 -10.61 -7.64 -4.39
CA ILE A 46 -9.17 -7.38 -4.20
C ILE A 46 -8.50 -7.05 -5.54
N GLN A 47 -8.84 -7.75 -6.62
CA GLN A 47 -8.33 -7.43 -7.95
C GLN A 47 -8.71 -6.02 -8.40
N ASP A 48 -9.94 -5.59 -8.10
CA ASP A 48 -10.41 -4.24 -8.42
C ASP A 48 -9.64 -3.16 -7.63
N ILE A 49 -9.36 -3.41 -6.34
CA ILE A 49 -8.50 -2.54 -5.51
C ILE A 49 -7.09 -2.45 -6.10
N LEU A 50 -6.50 -3.59 -6.48
CA LEU A 50 -5.16 -3.64 -7.10
C LEU A 50 -5.12 -2.93 -8.46
N ALA A 51 -6.17 -3.08 -9.28
CA ALA A 51 -6.29 -2.37 -10.55
C ALA A 51 -6.37 -0.85 -10.34
N ASN A 52 -7.12 -0.41 -9.32
CA ASN A 52 -7.23 0.99 -8.96
C ASN A 52 -5.89 1.57 -8.48
N TYR A 53 -5.14 0.85 -7.63
CA TYR A 53 -3.77 1.21 -7.26
C TYR A 53 -2.90 1.43 -8.51
N LYS A 54 -2.80 0.39 -9.34
CA LYS A 54 -1.98 0.40 -10.55
C LYS A 54 -2.28 1.61 -11.42
N ARG A 55 -3.56 1.92 -11.61
CA ARG A 55 -4.03 3.09 -12.36
C ARG A 55 -3.59 4.41 -11.72
N ILE A 56 -3.81 4.60 -10.41
CA ILE A 56 -3.49 5.86 -9.72
C ILE A 56 -1.98 6.11 -9.68
N THR A 57 -1.17 5.07 -9.53
CA THR A 57 0.29 5.19 -9.45
C THR A 57 1.03 5.00 -10.78
N GLY A 58 0.30 4.84 -11.87
CA GLY A 58 0.88 4.62 -13.20
C GLY A 58 1.68 3.31 -13.32
N LYS A 59 1.46 2.33 -12.43
CA LYS A 59 2.17 1.05 -12.42
C LYS A 59 1.41 0.02 -13.24
N ALA A 60 2.02 -0.48 -14.32
CA ALA A 60 1.44 -1.59 -15.08
C ALA A 60 1.49 -2.92 -14.30
N TYR A 61 2.57 -3.12 -13.53
CA TYR A 61 2.81 -4.28 -12.69
C TYR A 61 3.39 -3.83 -11.34
N LEU A 62 3.03 -4.56 -10.29
CA LEU A 62 3.63 -4.37 -8.96
C LEU A 62 4.83 -5.30 -8.91
N VAL A 63 6.01 -4.79 -9.25
CA VAL A 63 7.26 -5.51 -9.04
C VAL A 63 8.03 -4.78 -7.95
N ARG A 64 8.32 -5.49 -6.88
CA ARG A 64 9.44 -5.18 -5.99
C ARG A 64 10.06 -6.51 -5.56
N GLU A 65 10.86 -7.12 -6.42
CA GLU A 65 11.74 -8.22 -6.01
C GLU A 65 12.89 -7.63 -5.18
N GLY A 66 12.90 -7.94 -3.89
CA GLY A 66 13.94 -7.47 -2.98
C GLY A 66 13.54 -7.52 -1.51
N ILE A 67 13.38 -8.73 -0.96
CA ILE A 67 13.88 -9.00 0.40
C ILE A 67 15.06 -9.95 0.24
N CYS A 68 16.17 -9.46 -0.32
CA CYS A 68 17.44 -10.15 -0.22
C CYS A 68 18.09 -9.71 1.10
N GLY A 69 17.98 -10.56 2.12
CA GLY A 69 18.94 -10.65 3.22
C GLY A 69 18.86 -9.59 4.34
N GLN A 70 17.92 -9.76 5.27
CA GLN A 70 18.31 -9.60 6.68
C GLN A 70 19.05 -10.88 7.08
N LYS A 71 20.38 -10.88 6.90
CA LYS A 71 21.22 -11.74 7.74
C LYS A 71 21.06 -11.21 9.16
N VAL A 72 20.25 -11.88 9.97
CA VAL A 72 20.46 -11.85 11.42
C VAL A 72 21.84 -12.47 11.61
N GLY A 73 22.81 -11.62 11.95
CA GLY A 73 24.15 -12.05 12.30
C GLY A 73 24.10 -13.02 13.48
N LEU A 74 25.02 -13.98 13.43
CA LEU A 74 25.38 -14.91 14.50
C LEU A 74 25.43 -14.25 15.88
#